data_AF-A0A7W0RRA4-F1
#
_entry.id   AF-A0A7W0RRA4-F1
#
_cell.length_a   1.000
_cell.length_b   1.000
_cell.length_c   1.000
_cell.angle_alpha   90.00
_cell.angle_beta   90.00
_cell.angle_gamma   90.00
#
_symmetry.space_group_name_H-M   'P 1'
#
loop_
_entity.id
_entity.type
_entity.pdbx_description
1 polymer ?
#
loop_
_entity_poly.entity_id
_entity_poly.type
_entity_poly.pdbx_seq_one_letter_code
_entity_poly.pdbx_strand_id
1 'polypeptide(L)'
;MNENTTGSPDTAAPLSGAKAAATIVFGLIAIILLAAAMPARVKLLGLFPVAFAALIGYVFGRVAMLAGLRRRGVLVPLTTIVVAAGLAGYYTESFRRWRAEREQYYADHIGRQPGGKQILQRLQGNMLSADPLMRQFDDPYRSLLYPSFTEYLDQRVASLRIAGRNIRVASPWPLVLFAAELMIGTVAGLSASLAASRRSRTPTTGKVTA
;
A
#
# COMPACT_ATOMS: atom_id res chain seq x y z
N MET A 1 30.98 44.23 -28.69
CA MET A 1 29.91 44.37 -27.69
C MET A 1 29.16 43.05 -27.66
N ASN A 2 29.49 42.17 -26.72
CA ASN A 2 28.79 40.90 -26.52
C ASN A 2 27.97 41.03 -25.24
N GLU A 3 26.65 41.09 -25.39
CA GLU A 3 25.71 41.02 -24.28
C GLU A 3 25.76 39.62 -23.67
N ASN A 4 26.41 39.54 -22.52
CA ASN A 4 26.44 38.35 -21.69
C ASN A 4 25.14 38.34 -20.87
N THR A 5 24.03 37.90 -21.48
CA THR A 5 22.78 37.64 -20.76
C THR A 5 22.94 36.39 -19.92
N THR A 6 23.53 36.54 -18.73
CA THR A 6 23.46 35.56 -17.66
C THR A 6 22.01 35.48 -17.19
N GLY A 7 21.24 34.59 -17.80
CA GLY A 7 19.93 34.18 -17.30
C GLY A 7 20.12 33.67 -15.87
N SER A 8 19.61 34.44 -14.91
CA SER A 8 19.56 34.04 -13.50
C SER A 8 18.81 32.71 -13.44
N PRO A 9 19.39 31.61 -12.92
CA PRO A 9 18.69 30.35 -12.82
C PRO A 9 17.49 30.56 -11.91
N ASP A 10 16.28 30.36 -12.47
CA ASP A 10 15.01 30.43 -11.77
C ASP A 10 15.08 29.67 -10.44
N THR A 11 15.30 30.42 -9.36
CA THR A 11 15.18 29.95 -7.99
C THR A 11 13.70 29.79 -7.71
N ALA A 12 13.16 28.63 -8.12
CA ALA A 12 11.79 28.23 -7.79
C ALA A 12 11.54 28.50 -6.30
N ALA A 13 10.63 29.43 -6.02
CA ALA A 13 10.35 29.87 -4.66
C ALA A 13 10.03 28.65 -3.77
N PRO A 14 10.56 28.60 -2.52
CA PRO A 14 10.29 27.49 -1.63
C PRO A 14 8.77 27.34 -1.46
N LEU A 15 8.26 26.14 -1.73
CA LEU A 15 6.86 25.81 -1.48
C LEU A 15 6.56 26.11 -0.02
N SER A 16 5.51 26.89 0.26
CA SER A 16 5.06 27.08 1.63
C SER A 16 4.80 25.70 2.26
N GLY A 17 5.15 25.52 3.53
CA GLY A 17 5.08 24.21 4.20
C GLY A 17 3.72 23.53 4.07
N ALA A 18 2.63 24.32 4.07
CA ALA A 18 1.27 23.85 3.83
C ALA A 18 1.05 23.29 2.41
N LYS A 19 1.57 23.94 1.36
CA LYS A 19 1.48 23.46 -0.01
C LYS A 19 2.29 22.18 -0.22
N ALA A 20 3.47 22.11 0.39
CA ALA A 20 4.31 20.90 0.37
C ALA A 20 3.59 19.72 1.06
N ALA A 21 3.01 19.94 2.24
CA ALA A 21 2.25 18.94 2.97
C ALA A 21 1.02 18.47 2.18
N ALA A 22 0.23 19.38 1.62
CA ALA A 22 -0.93 19.04 0.79
C ALA A 22 -0.52 18.21 -0.44
N THR A 23 0.55 18.60 -1.14
CA THR A 23 1.06 17.87 -2.31
C THR A 23 1.48 16.45 -1.94
N ILE A 24 2.16 16.27 -0.80
CA ILE A 24 2.51 14.94 -0.29
C ILE A 24 1.25 14.13 -0.02
N VAL A 25 0.29 14.68 0.72
CA VAL A 25 -0.93 13.97 1.11
C VAL A 25 -1.75 13.55 -0.12
N PHE A 26 -2.04 14.48 -1.03
CA PHE A 26 -2.78 14.18 -2.25
C PHE A 26 -2.04 13.20 -3.17
N GLY A 27 -0.72 13.37 -3.32
CA GLY A 27 0.11 12.44 -4.09
C GLY A 27 0.07 11.04 -3.48
N LEU A 28 0.20 10.92 -2.16
CA LEU A 28 0.15 9.64 -1.46
C LEU A 28 -1.20 8.95 -1.64
N ILE A 29 -2.30 9.70 -1.47
CA ILE A 29 -3.66 9.19 -1.67
C ILE A 29 -3.84 8.69 -3.11
N ALA A 30 -3.45 9.47 -4.11
CA ALA A 30 -3.56 9.07 -5.51
C ALA A 30 -2.76 7.80 -5.82
N ILE A 31 -1.52 7.71 -5.31
CA ILE A 31 -0.67 6.53 -5.49
C ILE A 31 -1.29 5.31 -4.78
N ILE A 32 -1.82 5.45 -3.56
CA ILE A 32 -2.52 4.38 -2.82
C ILE A 32 -3.72 3.87 -3.62
N LEU A 33 -4.57 4.77 -4.11
CA LEU A 33 -5.79 4.42 -4.83
C LEU A 33 -5.49 3.72 -6.17
N LEU A 34 -4.47 4.20 -6.89
CA LEU A 34 -4.01 3.60 -8.14
C LEU A 34 -3.40 2.21 -7.90
N ALA A 35 -2.57 2.09 -6.87
CA ALA A 35 -1.98 0.83 -6.44
C ALA A 35 -3.03 -0.21 -6.07
N ALA A 36 -4.06 0.20 -5.33
CA ALA A 36 -5.17 -0.67 -4.97
C ALA A 36 -6.03 -1.07 -6.19
N ALA A 37 -6.00 -0.32 -7.29
CA ALA A 37 -6.72 -0.62 -8.53
C ALA A 37 -6.00 -1.58 -9.46
N MET A 38 -4.72 -1.89 -9.21
CA MET A 38 -3.98 -2.77 -10.09
C MET A 38 -4.50 -4.23 -10.05
N PRO A 39 -4.45 -4.95 -11.18
CA PRO A 39 -4.85 -6.36 -11.23
C PRO A 39 -4.07 -7.20 -10.22
N ALA A 40 -4.72 -8.23 -9.65
CA ALA A 40 -4.10 -9.13 -8.66
C ALA A 40 -2.78 -9.76 -9.16
N ARG A 41 -2.65 -9.98 -10.48
CA ARG A 41 -1.41 -10.47 -11.12
C ARG A 41 -0.25 -9.48 -11.04
N VAL A 42 -0.53 -8.18 -11.00
CA VAL A 42 0.49 -7.12 -10.85
C VAL A 42 0.82 -6.90 -9.37
N LYS A 43 -0.14 -7.19 -8.48
CA LYS A 43 0.03 -7.19 -7.02
C LYS A 43 0.81 -8.41 -6.47
N LEU A 44 1.41 -9.22 -7.35
CA LEU A 44 2.20 -10.40 -6.97
C LEU A 44 3.17 -10.02 -5.85
N LEU A 45 3.06 -10.80 -4.77
CA LEU A 45 3.68 -10.57 -3.46
C LEU A 45 5.17 -10.19 -3.57
N GLY A 46 5.57 -9.22 -2.76
CA GLY A 46 6.97 -8.82 -2.58
C GLY A 46 7.36 -7.62 -3.43
N LEU A 47 7.24 -7.69 -4.77
CA LEU A 47 7.82 -6.65 -5.62
C LEU A 47 7.01 -5.35 -5.62
N PHE A 48 5.67 -5.48 -5.65
CA PHE A 48 4.81 -4.30 -5.78
C PHE A 48 4.86 -3.39 -4.55
N PRO A 49 4.67 -3.87 -3.30
CA PRO A 49 4.75 -2.99 -2.13
C PRO A 49 6.14 -2.40 -1.92
N VAL A 50 7.19 -3.11 -2.34
CA VAL A 50 8.57 -2.60 -2.33
C VAL A 50 8.74 -1.46 -3.33
N ALA A 51 8.30 -1.63 -4.57
CA ALA A 51 8.33 -0.58 -5.59
C ALA A 51 7.47 0.63 -5.20
N PHE A 52 6.28 0.37 -4.62
CA PHE A 52 5.38 1.38 -4.11
C PHE A 52 6.01 2.19 -2.97
N ALA A 53 6.61 1.52 -2.00
CA ALA A 53 7.32 2.17 -0.89
C ALA A 53 8.53 2.96 -1.39
N ALA A 54 9.29 2.42 -2.35
CA ALA A 54 10.38 3.13 -3.01
C ALA A 54 9.90 4.40 -3.72
N LEU A 55 8.76 4.36 -4.42
CA LEU A 55 8.16 5.52 -5.07
C LEU A 55 7.71 6.58 -4.06
N ILE A 56 7.01 6.18 -2.99
CA ILE A 56 6.63 7.09 -1.89
C ILE A 56 7.87 7.75 -1.30
N GLY A 57 8.88 6.94 -0.98
CA GLY A 57 10.14 7.42 -0.43
C GLY A 57 10.82 8.42 -1.36
N TYR A 58 10.89 8.12 -2.65
CA TYR A 58 11.46 9.03 -3.66
C TYR A 58 10.71 10.36 -3.73
N VAL A 59 9.38 10.33 -3.86
CA VAL A 59 8.54 11.54 -3.92
C VAL A 59 8.68 12.36 -2.65
N PHE A 60 8.63 11.70 -1.50
CA PHE A 60 8.80 12.36 -0.21
C PHE A 60 10.19 13.01 -0.09
N GLY A 61 11.25 12.31 -0.49
CA GLY A 61 12.60 12.88 -0.53
C GLY A 61 12.69 14.11 -1.43
N ARG A 62 12.00 14.11 -2.58
CA ARG A 62 11.91 15.28 -3.47
C ARG A 62 11.20 16.46 -2.80
N VAL A 63 10.06 16.23 -2.14
CA VAL A 63 9.32 17.30 -1.47
C VAL A 63 10.05 17.82 -0.23
N ALA A 64 10.65 16.93 0.57
CA ALA A 64 11.46 17.32 1.72
C ALA A 64 12.62 18.23 1.33
N MET A 65 13.23 18.00 0.16
CA MET A 65 14.22 18.93 -0.39
C MET A 65 13.63 20.30 -0.75
N LEU A 66 12.48 20.34 -1.43
CA LEU A 66 11.81 21.60 -1.78
C LEU A 66 11.39 22.40 -0.54
N ALA A 67 11.08 21.71 0.55
CA ALA A 67 10.73 22.30 1.84
C ALA A 67 11.94 22.62 2.73
N GLY A 68 13.19 22.39 2.27
CA GLY A 68 14.40 22.66 3.05
C GLY A 68 14.66 21.70 4.22
N LEU A 69 13.90 20.60 4.33
CA LEU A 69 14.03 19.57 5.37
C LEU A 69 15.21 18.65 5.06
N ARG A 70 16.43 19.17 5.21
CA ARG A 70 17.69 18.48 4.87
C ARG A 70 18.38 17.77 6.04
N ARG A 71 17.91 17.97 7.27
CA ARG A 71 18.53 17.38 8.47
C ARG A 71 18.21 15.89 8.54
N ARG A 72 19.24 15.03 8.49
CA ARG A 72 19.11 13.57 8.59
C ARG A 72 18.30 13.12 9.82
N GLY A 73 18.46 13.81 10.95
CA GLY A 73 17.73 13.50 12.19
C GLY A 73 16.21 13.68 12.10
N VAL A 74 15.70 14.45 11.14
CA VAL A 74 14.26 14.65 10.92
C VAL A 74 13.78 13.86 9.71
N LEU A 75 14.58 13.83 8.64
CA LEU A 75 14.21 13.20 7.37
C LEU A 75 13.97 11.69 7.51
N VAL A 76 14.83 10.99 8.26
CA VAL A 76 14.75 9.53 8.44
C VAL A 76 13.47 9.13 9.18
N PRO A 77 13.19 9.59 10.42
CA PRO A 77 11.97 9.19 11.11
C PRO A 77 10.71 9.60 10.37
N LEU A 78 10.70 10.78 9.75
CA LEU A 78 9.54 11.25 8.98
C LEU A 78 9.29 10.41 7.72
N THR A 79 10.35 10.06 6.98
CA THR A 79 10.21 9.15 5.82
C THR A 79 9.67 7.80 6.26
N THR A 80 10.18 7.24 7.37
CA THR A 80 9.70 5.96 7.90
C THR A 80 8.21 6.01 8.22
N ILE A 81 7.75 7.07 8.90
CA ILE A 81 6.33 7.26 9.22
C ILE A 81 5.49 7.35 7.95
N VAL A 82 5.92 8.16 6.97
CA VAL A 82 5.18 8.35 5.71
C VAL A 82 5.10 7.06 4.90
N VAL A 83 6.20 6.32 4.79
CA VAL A 83 6.23 5.04 4.07
C VAL A 83 5.38 3.99 4.80
N ALA A 84 5.49 3.89 6.13
CA ALA A 84 4.68 2.98 6.93
C ALA A 84 3.18 3.29 6.81
N ALA A 85 2.80 4.57 6.89
CA ALA A 85 1.42 5.01 6.71
C ALA A 85 0.91 4.73 5.28
N GLY A 86 1.74 4.95 4.26
CA GLY A 86 1.40 4.64 2.87
C GLY A 86 1.19 3.15 2.63
N LEU A 87 2.07 2.31 3.17
CA LEU A 87 1.94 0.85 3.11
C LEU A 87 0.69 0.38 3.86
N ALA A 88 0.47 0.86 5.08
CA ALA A 88 -0.73 0.55 5.86
C ALA A 88 -2.00 0.93 5.08
N GLY A 89 -2.05 2.15 4.51
CA GLY A 89 -3.16 2.61 3.68
C GLY A 89 -3.38 1.73 2.44
N TYR A 90 -2.31 1.32 1.75
CA TYR A 90 -2.39 0.37 0.64
C TYR A 90 -3.01 -0.97 1.06
N TYR A 91 -2.60 -1.52 2.21
CA TYR A 91 -3.13 -2.79 2.70
C TYR A 91 -4.57 -2.69 3.17
N THR A 92 -4.92 -1.63 3.90
CA THR A 92 -6.29 -1.37 4.33
C THR A 92 -7.23 -1.20 3.13
N GLU A 93 -6.81 -0.44 2.12
CA GLU A 93 -7.62 -0.24 0.90
C GLU A 93 -7.72 -1.53 0.08
N SER A 94 -6.64 -2.30 -0.03
CA SER A 94 -6.66 -3.60 -0.71
C SER A 94 -7.59 -4.59 0.00
N PHE A 95 -7.58 -4.61 1.33
CA PHE A 95 -8.50 -5.40 2.15
C PHE A 95 -9.95 -4.95 1.98
N ARG A 96 -10.20 -3.62 1.98
CA ARG A 96 -11.53 -3.04 1.77
C ARG A 96 -12.11 -3.45 0.42
N ARG A 97 -11.31 -3.38 -0.65
CA ARG A 97 -11.73 -3.79 -1.99
C ARG A 97 -12.00 -5.28 -2.09
N TRP A 98 -11.09 -6.10 -1.56
CA TRP A 98 -11.30 -7.54 -1.51
C TRP A 98 -12.58 -7.92 -0.75
N ARG A 99 -12.85 -7.26 0.37
CA ARG A 99 -14.10 -7.43 1.12
C ARG A 99 -15.32 -7.04 0.29
N ALA A 100 -15.27 -5.90 -0.40
CA ALA A 100 -16.36 -5.44 -1.26
C ALA A 100 -16.60 -6.39 -2.45
N GLU A 101 -15.55 -6.93 -3.08
CA GLU A 101 -15.65 -7.93 -4.14
C GLU A 101 -16.32 -9.22 -3.64
N ARG A 102 -15.96 -9.67 -2.45
CA ARG A 102 -16.60 -10.82 -1.81
C ARG A 102 -18.08 -10.54 -1.51
N GLU A 103 -18.40 -9.39 -0.95
CA GLU A 103 -19.77 -8.98 -0.65
C GLU A 103 -20.64 -8.93 -1.91
N GLN A 104 -20.12 -8.39 -3.01
CA GLN A 104 -20.79 -8.38 -4.32
C GLN A 104 -20.99 -9.81 -4.86
N TYR A 105 -19.95 -10.65 -4.81
CA TYR A 105 -20.06 -12.05 -5.21
C TYR A 105 -21.17 -12.77 -4.42
N TYR A 106 -21.31 -12.51 -3.12
CA TYR A 106 -22.39 -13.08 -2.31
C TYR A 106 -23.77 -12.56 -2.68
N ALA A 107 -23.92 -11.26 -2.89
CA ALA A 107 -25.17 -10.67 -3.30
C ALA A 107 -25.66 -11.27 -4.62
N ASP A 108 -24.74 -11.49 -5.56
CA ASP A 108 -25.06 -11.98 -6.90
C ASP A 108 -25.31 -13.49 -6.98
N HIS A 109 -24.60 -14.30 -6.18
CA HIS A 109 -24.61 -15.77 -6.32
C HIS A 109 -25.35 -16.50 -5.19
N ILE A 110 -25.29 -16.02 -3.95
CA ILE A 110 -25.91 -16.68 -2.79
C ILE A 110 -27.25 -16.04 -2.46
N GLY A 111 -27.34 -14.71 -2.51
CA GLY A 111 -28.57 -13.96 -2.22
C GLY A 111 -29.73 -14.25 -3.20
N ARG A 112 -29.42 -14.75 -4.41
CA ARG A 112 -30.39 -15.13 -5.44
C ARG A 112 -30.82 -16.60 -5.39
N GLN A 113 -30.17 -17.46 -4.59
CA GLN A 113 -30.57 -18.87 -4.47
C GLN A 113 -31.81 -19.02 -3.58
N PRO A 114 -32.76 -19.91 -3.94
CA PRO A 114 -33.89 -20.23 -3.07
C PRO A 114 -33.36 -20.84 -1.76
N GLY A 115 -33.61 -20.17 -0.63
CA GLY A 115 -33.11 -20.53 0.71
C GLY A 115 -31.88 -19.74 1.19
N GLY A 116 -31.15 -19.05 0.31
CA GLY A 116 -29.95 -18.28 0.67
C GLY A 116 -30.22 -17.17 1.70
N LYS A 117 -31.33 -16.44 1.54
CA LYS A 117 -31.76 -15.40 2.50
C LYS A 117 -32.15 -15.97 3.88
N GLN A 118 -32.70 -17.18 3.93
CA GLN A 118 -33.09 -17.83 5.19
C GLN A 118 -31.86 -18.33 5.97
N ILE A 119 -30.85 -18.86 5.26
CA ILE A 119 -29.55 -19.23 5.85
C ILE A 119 -28.88 -17.99 6.44
N LEU A 120 -28.94 -16.84 5.76
CA LEU A 120 -28.39 -15.58 6.24
C LEU A 120 -29.10 -14.99 7.46
N GLN A 121 -30.45 -15.01 7.48
CA GLN A 121 -31.21 -14.59 8.66
C GLN A 121 -30.94 -15.49 9.86
N ARG A 122 -30.75 -16.80 9.63
CA ARG A 122 -30.34 -17.74 10.69
C ARG A 122 -28.92 -17.46 11.19
N LEU A 123 -27.98 -17.14 10.29
CA LEU A 123 -26.59 -16.75 10.60
C LEU A 123 -26.49 -15.44 11.41
N GLN A 124 -27.34 -14.46 11.12
CA GLN A 124 -27.37 -13.18 11.84
C GLN A 124 -28.12 -13.25 13.19
N GLY A 125 -29.03 -14.19 13.36
CA GLY A 125 -30.00 -14.22 14.47
C GLY A 125 -29.54 -14.83 15.80
N ASN A 126 -28.23 -15.02 16.06
CA ASN A 126 -27.70 -15.72 17.25
C ASN A 126 -28.13 -17.20 17.43
N MET A 127 -28.94 -17.77 16.53
CA MET A 127 -29.50 -19.12 16.65
C MET A 127 -28.49 -20.25 16.38
N LEU A 128 -27.30 -19.99 15.83
CA LEU A 128 -26.34 -21.08 15.51
C LEU A 128 -25.53 -21.57 16.71
N SER A 129 -25.50 -20.80 17.81
CA SER A 129 -24.76 -21.17 19.01
C SER A 129 -25.29 -22.46 19.66
N ALA A 130 -26.56 -22.80 19.41
CA ALA A 130 -27.30 -23.86 20.10
C ALA A 130 -27.28 -25.23 19.39
N ASP A 131 -27.00 -25.29 18.08
CA ASP A 131 -27.13 -26.53 17.30
C ASP A 131 -25.77 -27.03 16.76
N PRO A 132 -25.26 -28.19 17.22
CA PRO A 132 -23.95 -28.72 16.82
C PRO A 132 -23.84 -29.08 15.32
N LEU A 133 -24.97 -29.32 14.63
CA LEU A 133 -24.98 -29.53 13.18
C LEU A 133 -24.77 -28.24 12.39
N MET A 134 -25.15 -27.09 12.96
CA MET A 134 -24.98 -25.77 12.32
C MET A 134 -23.54 -25.26 12.41
N ARG A 135 -22.73 -25.74 13.36
CA ARG A 135 -21.28 -25.40 13.45
C ARG A 135 -20.48 -25.81 12.21
N GLN A 136 -20.90 -26.85 11.49
CA GLN A 136 -20.25 -27.27 10.25
C GLN A 136 -20.53 -26.32 9.08
N PHE A 137 -21.64 -25.58 9.14
CA PHE A 137 -21.99 -24.54 8.18
C PHE A 137 -21.48 -23.15 8.61
N ASP A 138 -21.12 -22.95 9.89
CA ASP A 138 -20.61 -21.68 10.40
C ASP A 138 -19.32 -21.23 9.67
N ASP A 139 -18.32 -22.11 9.54
CA ASP A 139 -17.01 -21.72 9.01
C ASP A 139 -17.02 -21.18 7.57
N PRO A 140 -17.63 -21.87 6.58
CA PRO A 140 -17.63 -21.38 5.21
C PRO A 140 -18.40 -20.07 5.11
N TYR A 141 -19.58 -19.92 5.72
CA TYR A 141 -20.44 -18.73 5.57
C TYR A 141 -20.03 -17.55 6.48
N ARG A 142 -19.38 -17.80 7.62
CA ARG A 142 -18.86 -16.74 8.51
C ARG A 142 -17.71 -15.97 7.87
N SER A 143 -16.79 -16.65 7.19
CA SER A 143 -15.73 -16.00 6.40
C SER A 143 -16.25 -15.16 5.22
N LEU A 144 -17.51 -15.39 4.82
CA LEU A 144 -18.21 -14.61 3.80
C LEU A 144 -18.82 -13.34 4.40
N LEU A 145 -19.41 -13.44 5.60
CA LEU A 145 -20.12 -12.35 6.27
C LEU A 145 -19.20 -11.40 7.05
N TYR A 146 -18.15 -11.94 7.66
CA TYR A 146 -17.18 -11.21 8.48
C TYR A 146 -15.75 -11.55 8.04
N PRO A 147 -15.37 -11.22 6.79
CA PRO A 147 -14.04 -11.51 6.30
C PRO A 147 -12.99 -10.82 7.19
N SER A 148 -12.02 -11.61 7.66
CA SER A 148 -10.96 -11.12 8.54
C SER A 148 -9.70 -10.71 7.75
N PHE A 149 -8.86 -9.84 8.32
CA PHE A 149 -7.60 -9.45 7.66
C PHE A 149 -6.64 -10.63 7.51
N THR A 150 -6.64 -11.57 8.46
CA THR A 150 -5.86 -12.80 8.37
C THR A 150 -6.28 -13.65 7.18
N GLU A 151 -7.58 -13.83 6.95
CA GLU A 151 -8.09 -14.54 5.77
C GLU A 151 -7.70 -13.86 4.45
N TYR A 152 -7.65 -12.53 4.44
CA TYR A 152 -7.14 -11.78 3.29
C TYR A 152 -5.66 -12.08 3.03
N LEU A 153 -4.82 -12.12 4.07
CA LEU A 153 -3.42 -12.50 3.92
C LEU A 153 -3.27 -13.95 3.45
N ASP A 154 -4.04 -14.87 4.02
CA ASP A 154 -4.05 -16.28 3.63
C ASP A 154 -4.44 -16.44 2.16
N GLN A 155 -5.49 -15.75 1.70
CA GLN A 155 -5.88 -15.75 0.29
C GLN A 155 -4.79 -15.16 -0.60
N ARG A 156 -4.16 -14.05 -0.18
CA ARG A 156 -3.10 -13.39 -0.95
C ARG A 156 -1.91 -14.33 -1.14
N VAL A 157 -1.53 -15.07 -0.10
CA VAL A 157 -0.46 -16.07 -0.18
C VAL A 157 -0.90 -17.31 -0.98
N ALA A 158 -2.12 -17.80 -0.79
CA ALA A 158 -2.65 -18.94 -1.54
C ALA A 158 -2.76 -18.68 -3.05
N SER A 159 -2.90 -17.41 -3.46
CA SER A 159 -2.89 -17.01 -4.87
C SER A 159 -1.53 -17.19 -5.56
N LEU A 160 -0.45 -17.35 -4.79
CA LEU A 160 0.87 -17.74 -5.29
C LEU A 160 0.86 -19.23 -5.64
N ARG A 161 0.32 -19.56 -6.81
CA ARG A 161 0.46 -20.90 -7.40
C ARG A 161 1.91 -21.10 -7.84
N ILE A 162 2.77 -21.58 -6.96
CA ILE A 162 4.12 -22.01 -7.36
C ILE A 162 3.96 -23.39 -8.02
N ALA A 163 4.32 -23.49 -9.30
CA ALA A 163 4.24 -24.72 -10.09
C ALA A 163 2.83 -25.38 -10.14
N GLY A 164 1.76 -24.57 -10.13
CA GLY A 164 0.38 -25.04 -10.32
C GLY A 164 -0.28 -25.67 -9.07
N ARG A 165 0.47 -25.89 -7.98
CA ARG A 165 -0.08 -26.34 -6.69
C ARG A 165 -0.56 -25.15 -5.84
N ASN A 166 -1.72 -25.31 -5.23
CA ASN A 166 -2.20 -24.38 -4.21
C ASN A 166 -1.39 -24.63 -2.94
N ILE A 167 -0.49 -23.71 -2.60
CA ILE A 167 0.24 -23.78 -1.34
C ILE A 167 -0.67 -23.20 -0.27
N ARG A 168 -1.29 -24.08 0.53
CA ARG A 168 -1.86 -23.67 1.82
C ARG A 168 -0.70 -23.47 2.78
N VAL A 169 -0.35 -22.22 3.02
CA VAL A 169 0.66 -21.89 4.02
C VAL A 169 -0.02 -21.84 5.37
N ALA A 170 0.46 -22.67 6.32
CA ALA A 170 -0.10 -22.70 7.67
C ALA A 170 0.11 -21.35 8.37
N SER A 171 -0.85 -20.96 9.22
CA SER A 171 -0.62 -19.90 10.22
C SER A 171 0.60 -20.27 11.07
N PRO A 172 1.53 -19.33 11.38
CA PRO A 172 1.44 -17.86 11.27
C PRO A 172 2.15 -17.26 10.03
N TRP A 173 2.58 -18.08 9.07
CA TRP A 173 3.47 -17.65 8.00
C TRP A 173 2.93 -16.51 7.10
N PRO A 174 1.63 -16.41 6.76
CA PRO A 174 1.11 -15.29 5.97
C PRO A 174 1.33 -13.94 6.65
N LEU A 175 1.23 -13.89 7.98
CA LEU A 175 1.54 -12.71 8.78
C LEU A 175 3.05 -12.41 8.78
N VAL A 176 3.89 -13.44 8.88
CA VAL A 176 5.36 -13.29 8.83
C VAL A 176 5.81 -12.73 7.48
N LEU A 177 5.28 -13.26 6.37
CA LEU A 177 5.57 -12.77 5.01
C LEU A 177 5.11 -11.33 4.83
N PHE A 178 3.94 -10.99 5.36
CA PHE A 178 3.44 -9.62 5.38
C PHE A 178 4.37 -8.68 6.17
N ALA A 179 4.80 -9.09 7.36
CA ALA A 179 5.73 -8.31 8.18
C ALA A 179 7.08 -8.11 7.47
N ALA A 180 7.61 -9.17 6.84
CA ALA A 180 8.82 -9.08 6.03
C ALA A 180 8.66 -8.11 4.85
N GLU A 181 7.53 -8.15 4.16
CA GLU A 181 7.22 -7.24 3.05
C GLU A 181 7.14 -5.78 3.51
N LEU A 182 6.55 -5.51 4.68
CA LEU A 182 6.55 -4.18 5.29
C LEU A 182 7.97 -3.69 5.62
N MET A 183 8.80 -4.56 6.18
CA MET A 183 10.19 -4.22 6.52
C MET A 183 11.01 -3.92 5.26
N ILE A 184 10.96 -4.79 4.25
CA ILE A 184 11.68 -4.60 2.98
C ILE A 184 11.17 -3.34 2.28
N GLY A 185 9.86 -3.12 2.22
CA GLY A 185 9.27 -1.92 1.64
C GLY A 185 9.74 -0.66 2.35
N THR A 186 9.75 -0.65 3.68
CA THR A 186 10.22 0.50 4.48
C THR A 186 11.69 0.82 4.20
N VAL A 187 12.55 -0.20 4.14
CA VAL A 187 13.98 -0.03 3.82
C VAL A 187 14.16 0.51 2.39
N ALA A 188 13.38 0.01 1.43
CA ALA A 188 13.41 0.48 0.05
C ALA A 188 12.95 1.94 -0.07
N GLY A 189 11.86 2.30 0.60
CA GLY A 189 11.37 3.68 0.68
C GLY A 189 12.37 4.63 1.31
N LEU A 190 12.98 4.25 2.43
CA LEU A 190 14.03 5.05 3.06
C LEU A 190 15.23 5.22 2.13
N SER A 191 15.68 4.15 1.48
CA SER A 191 16.80 4.20 0.53
C SER A 191 16.51 5.12 -0.65
N ALA A 192 15.30 5.06 -1.20
CA ALA A 192 14.86 5.92 -2.29
C ALA A 192 14.77 7.40 -1.89
N SER A 193 14.25 7.70 -0.70
CA SER A 193 14.20 9.05 -0.14
C SER A 193 15.60 9.65 0.05
N LEU A 194 16.51 8.86 0.61
CA LEU A 194 17.90 9.25 0.80
C LEU A 194 18.64 9.44 -0.53
N ALA A 195 18.39 8.58 -1.52
CA ALA A 195 18.98 8.70 -2.85
C ALA A 195 18.48 9.97 -3.58
N ALA A 196 17.18 10.25 -3.51
CA ALA A 196 16.60 11.49 -4.03
C ALA A 196 17.25 12.72 -3.39
N SER A 197 17.47 12.67 -2.08
CA SER A 197 18.09 13.74 -1.30
C SER A 197 19.57 13.98 -1.61
N ARG A 198 20.30 12.98 -2.15
CA ARG A 198 21.72 13.09 -2.51
C ARG A 198 21.94 13.67 -3.91
N ARG A 199 21.10 13.33 -4.90
CA ARG A 199 21.25 13.79 -6.30
C ARG A 199 21.15 15.31 -6.49
N SER A 200 20.57 16.03 -5.54
CA SER A 200 20.51 17.50 -5.57
C SER A 200 21.77 18.19 -5.05
N ARG A 201 22.75 17.43 -4.53
CA ARG A 201 24.00 17.99 -3.99
C ARG A 201 25.13 18.07 -4.99
N THR A 202 25.03 17.44 -6.16
CA THR A 202 26.03 17.60 -7.21
C THR A 202 26.04 19.07 -7.63
N PRO A 203 27.08 19.84 -7.28
CA PRO A 203 27.22 21.18 -7.82
C PRO A 203 27.37 21.00 -9.32
N THR A 204 26.63 21.78 -10.11
CA THR A 204 27.03 22.05 -11.48
C THR A 204 28.36 22.76 -11.41
N THR A 205 29.45 22.00 -11.32
CA THR A 205 30.79 22.47 -11.61
C THR A 205 30.76 22.90 -13.06
N GLY A 206 30.49 24.19 -13.27
CA GLY A 206 30.70 24.84 -14.55
C GLY A 206 32.14 24.54 -14.94
N LYS A 207 32.32 23.69 -15.95
CA LYS A 207 33.54 23.68 -16.73
C LYS A 207 33.61 25.07 -17.36
N VAL A 208 34.31 25.98 -16.70
CA VAL A 208 34.88 27.16 -17.33
C VAL A 208 36.01 26.60 -18.19
N THR A 209 35.69 26.22 -19.43
CA THR A 209 36.71 26.03 -20.46
C THR A 209 37.26 27.42 -20.77
N ALA A 210 38.53 27.60 -20.40
CA ALA A 210 39.34 28.76 -20.78
C ALA A 210 39.60 28.77 -22.29
#